data_AF-A0A520J3F2-F1
#
_entry.id   AF-A0A520J3F2-F1
#
_cell.length_a   1.000
_cell.length_b   1.000
_cell.length_c   1.000
_cell.angle_alpha   90.00
_cell.angle_beta   90.00
_cell.angle_gamma   90.00
#
_symmetry.space_group_name_H-M   'P 1'
#
loop_
_entity.id
_entity.type
_entity.pdbx_description
1 polymer ?
#
loop_
_entity_poly.entity_id
_entity_poly.type
_entity_poly.pdbx_seq_one_letter_code
_entity_poly.pdbx_strand_id
1 'polypeptide(L)' 'MKCRHCAQDLTLPFIDLGSSPPSNSYLTVDALSGPETWYPLRVLT' A
#
# COMPACT_ATOMS: atom_id res chain seq x y z
N MET A 1 5.25 10.41 7.27
CA MET A 1 5.85 9.93 5.99
C MET A 1 6.64 11.09 5.38
N LYS A 2 7.57 10.88 4.45
CA LYS A 2 8.33 12.00 3.85
C LYS A 2 7.73 12.41 2.49
N CYS A 3 7.61 13.71 2.25
CA CYS A 3 7.22 14.24 0.95
C CYS A 3 8.21 13.78 -0.12
N ARG A 4 7.72 13.18 -1.21
CA ARG A 4 8.60 12.66 -2.27
C ARG A 4 9.29 13.75 -3.09
N HIS A 5 8.79 15.00 -3.03
CA HIS A 5 9.37 16.13 -3.75
C HIS A 5 10.42 16.88 -2.90
N CYS A 6 10.10 17.22 -1.65
CA CYS A 6 10.93 18.08 -0.81
C CYS A 6 11.46 17.42 0.48
N ALA A 7 11.15 16.14 0.72
CA ALA A 7 11.53 15.39 1.93
C ALA A 7 11.05 15.99 3.28
N GLN A 8 10.14 16.96 3.27
CA GLN A 8 9.49 17.43 4.50
C GLN A 8 8.61 16.33 5.12
N ASP A 9 8.45 16.36 6.44
CA ASP A 9 7.52 15.45 7.12
C ASP A 9 6.06 15.77 6.78
N LEU A 10 5.36 14.76 6.27
CA LEU A 10 3.92 14.71 6.09
C LEU A 10 3.29 14.13 7.36
N THR A 11 2.34 14.87 7.93
CA THR A 11 1.77 14.60 9.26
C THR A 11 0.26 14.58 9.27
N LEU A 12 -0.40 15.18 8.27
CA LEU A 12 -1.85 15.26 8.22
C LEU A 12 -2.41 14.01 7.52
N PRO A 13 -3.25 13.20 8.15
CA PRO A 13 -3.95 12.12 7.46
C PRO A 13 -4.91 12.68 6.43
N PHE A 14 -4.82 12.23 5.18
CA PHE A 14 -5.77 12.58 4.13
C PHE A 14 -6.84 11.50 3.98
N ILE A 15 -6.41 10.25 3.83
CA ILE A 15 -7.31 9.10 3.73
C ILE A 15 -6.58 7.82 4.18
N ASP A 16 -7.34 6.91 4.79
CA ASP A 16 -6.95 5.52 5.05
C ASP A 16 -7.78 4.61 4.13
N LEU A 17 -7.12 3.85 3.27
CA LEU A 17 -7.76 2.91 2.33
C LEU A 17 -7.79 1.48 2.89
N GLY A 18 -7.38 1.29 4.14
CA GLY A 18 -7.32 -0.01 4.79
C GLY A 18 -6.15 -0.87 4.31
N SER A 19 -6.26 -2.18 4.52
CA SER A 19 -5.28 -3.15 4.02
C SER A 19 -5.69 -3.66 2.65
N SER A 20 -4.76 -3.78 1.72
CA SER A 20 -5.01 -4.30 0.37
C SER A 20 -3.79 -5.02 -0.20
N PRO A 21 -3.97 -5.97 -1.12
CA PRO A 21 -2.86 -6.59 -1.84
C PRO A 21 -2.30 -5.65 -2.92
N PRO A 22 -1.08 -5.91 -3.45
CA PRO A 22 -0.56 -5.16 -4.59
C PRO A 22 -1.44 -5.39 -5.82
N SER A 23 -1.89 -4.29 -6.43
CA SER A 23 -2.86 -4.33 -7.55
C SER A 23 -2.40 -5.13 -8.77
N ASN A 24 -1.08 -5.25 -8.97
CA ASN A 24 -0.48 -5.87 -10.14
C ASN A 24 0.28 -7.17 -9.80
N SER A 25 0.03 -7.75 -8.62
CA SER A 25 0.62 -9.03 -8.22
C SER A 25 -0.22 -10.21 -8.71
N TYR A 26 -0.33 -10.37 -10.03
CA TYR A 26 -1.09 -11.46 -10.64
C TYR A 26 -0.52 -12.83 -10.27
N LEU A 27 -1.40 -13.80 -10.00
CA LEU A 27 -1.03 -15.15 -9.60
C LEU A 27 -0.98 -16.11 -10.78
N THR A 28 -0.04 -17.06 -10.74
CA THR A 28 -0.10 -18.27 -11.56
C THR A 28 -1.08 -19.28 -10.98
N VAL A 29 -1.50 -20.27 -11.76
CA VAL A 29 -2.44 -21.30 -11.31
C VAL A 29 -1.91 -22.03 -10.06
N ASP A 30 -0.62 -22.36 -10.04
CA ASP A 30 0.02 -23.04 -8.91
C ASP A 30 0.04 -22.19 -7.62
N ALA A 31 -0.06 -20.86 -7.74
CA ALA A 31 -0.02 -19.92 -6.61
C ALA A 31 -1.41 -19.60 -6.03
N LEU A 32 -2.51 -20.05 -6.65
CA LEU A 32 -3.88 -19.70 -6.25
C LEU A 32 -4.24 -20.15 -4.82
N SER A 33 -3.68 -21.25 -4.35
CA SER A 33 -3.92 -21.77 -3.00
C SER A 33 -2.94 -21.24 -1.96
N GLY A 34 -2.04 -20.34 -2.35
CA GLY A 34 -1.07 -19.71 -1.47
C GLY A 34 -1.63 -18.49 -0.73
N PRO A 35 -0.97 -18.06 0.34
CA PRO A 35 -1.32 -16.80 1.01
C PRO A 35 -0.99 -15.60 0.13
N GLU A 36 -1.83 -14.57 0.20
CA GLU A 36 -1.60 -13.30 -0.47
C GLU A 36 -0.92 -12.30 0.47
N THR A 37 -0.06 -11.43 -0.06
CA THR A 37 0.58 -10.38 0.75
C THR A 37 -0.31 -9.14 0.80
N TRP A 38 -0.54 -8.61 2.00
CA TRP A 38 -1.41 -7.46 2.24
C TRP A 38 -0.65 -6.32 2.91
N TYR A 39 -0.91 -5.09 2.49
CA TYR A 39 -0.24 -3.89 3.01
C TYR A 39 -1.27 -2.85 3.47
N PRO A 40 -1.02 -2.14 4.58
CA PRO A 40 -1.83 -1.00 4.97
C PRO A 40 -1.55 0.20 4.06
N LEU A 41 -2.62 0.85 3.57
CA LEU A 41 -2.55 1.97 2.64
C LEU A 41 -3.07 3.24 3.30
N ARG A 42 -2.13 4.10 3.72
CA ARG A 42 -2.44 5.42 4.29
C ARG A 42 -1.79 6.51 3.47
N VAL A 43 -2.55 7.57 3.21
CA VAL A 43 -2.09 8.76 2.50
C VAL A 43 -2.04 9.93 3.49
N LEU A 44 -0.88 10.60 3.54
CA LEU A 44 -0.69 11.81 4.35
C LEU A 44 -0.31 12.99 3.45
N THR A 45 -0.55 14.19 3.96
CA THR A 45 -0.10 15.48 3.42
C THR A 45 0.71 16.27 4.44
#